data_AF-A0A7C1N6A1-F1
#
_entry.id   AF-A0A7C1N6A1-F1
#
_cell.length_a   1.000
_cell.length_b   1.000
_cell.length_c   1.000
_cell.angle_alpha   90.00
_cell.angle_beta   90.00
_cell.angle_gamma   90.00
#
_symmetry.space_group_name_H-M   'P 1'
#
loop_
_entity.id
_entity.type
_entity.pdbx_description
1 polymer ?
#
loop_
_entity_poly.entity_id
_entity_poly.type
_entity_poly.pdbx_seq_one_letter_code
_entity_poly.pdbx_strand_id
1 'polypeptide(L)'
;RDDGPVIFIEHKLLYMNKGNVPDEEYSVPLGKADIKKAGEHLTLVTYSYMTLKCLEAAALMEEEGISVEVVDLRTLTPLDKETVLDSVRKTGRVIIVHEACKRGGVLLLF
;
A
#
# COMPACT_ATOMS: atom_id res chain seq x y z
N ARG A 1 -11.17 -13.52 6.09
CA ARG A 1 -12.30 -13.66 7.04
C ARG A 1 -11.70 -13.77 8.42
N ASP A 2 -12.36 -13.20 9.42
CA ASP A 2 -11.86 -13.16 10.80
C ASP A 2 -13.08 -13.25 11.73
N ASP A 3 -12.94 -13.98 12.83
CA ASP A 3 -14.01 -14.17 13.83
C ASP A 3 -13.98 -13.05 14.90
N GLY A 4 -12.92 -12.25 14.93
CA GLY A 4 -12.76 -11.08 15.79
C GLY A 4 -13.39 -9.81 15.21
N PRO A 5 -13.44 -8.73 16.01
CA PRO A 5 -13.93 -7.44 15.54
C PRO A 5 -12.97 -6.84 14.51
N VAL A 6 -13.50 -6.47 13.34
CA VAL A 6 -12.76 -5.83 12.25
C VAL A 6 -13.39 -4.49 11.91
N ILE A 7 -12.55 -3.45 11.78
CA ILE A 7 -12.94 -2.15 11.23
C ILE A 7 -12.51 -2.11 9.76
N PHE A 8 -13.49 -2.09 8.86
CA PHE A 8 -13.26 -1.93 7.43
C PHE A 8 -13.49 -0.46 7.02
N ILE A 9 -12.48 0.18 6.45
CA ILE A 9 -12.50 1.60 6.11
C ILE A 9 -12.50 1.75 4.58
N GLU A 10 -13.61 2.21 4.04
CA GLU A 10 -13.76 2.46 2.62
C GLU A 10 -13.48 3.92 2.28
N HIS A 11 -12.66 4.15 1.26
CA HIS A 11 -12.36 5.51 0.82
C HIS A 11 -13.36 5.97 -0.22
N LYS A 12 -14.14 7.00 0.09
CA LYS A 12 -15.22 7.50 -0.77
C LYS A 12 -14.80 7.83 -2.21
N LEU A 13 -13.55 8.28 -2.41
CA LEU A 13 -13.06 8.63 -3.75
C LEU A 13 -12.85 7.39 -4.65
N LEU A 14 -12.79 6.19 -4.06
CA LEU A 14 -12.62 4.94 -4.80
C LEU A 14 -13.95 4.32 -5.27
N TYR A 15 -15.11 4.79 -4.81
CA TYR A 15 -16.39 4.15 -5.13
C TYR A 15 -16.73 4.12 -6.62
N MET A 16 -16.26 5.10 -7.39
CA MET A 16 -16.52 5.16 -8.84
C MET A 16 -15.38 4.54 -9.67
N ASN A 17 -14.34 4.03 -9.01
CA ASN A 17 -13.23 3.39 -9.70
C ASN A 17 -13.66 2.00 -10.14
N LYS A 18 -13.45 1.72 -11.42
CA LYS A 18 -13.72 0.40 -12.01
C LYS A 18 -12.42 -0.38 -12.11
N GLY A 19 -12.51 -1.67 -11.87
CA GLY A 19 -11.42 -2.63 -12.03
C GLY A 19 -11.99 -4.02 -12.22
N ASN A 20 -11.13 -4.97 -12.60
CA ASN A 20 -11.53 -6.36 -12.70
C ASN A 20 -11.76 -6.93 -11.29
N VAL A 21 -12.94 -7.51 -11.07
CA VAL A 21 -13.29 -8.22 -9.84
C VAL A 21 -13.74 -9.62 -10.26
N PRO A 22 -13.16 -10.70 -9.71
CA PRO A 22 -13.63 -12.05 -9.98
C PRO A 22 -15.11 -12.24 -9.63
N ASP A 23 -15.84 -12.98 -10.47
CA ASP A 23 -17.24 -13.35 -10.21
C ASP A 23 -17.34 -14.38 -9.07
N GLU A 24 -16.33 -15.22 -8.92
CA GLU A 24 -16.24 -16.22 -7.85
C GLU A 24 -15.84 -15.58 -6.52
N GLU A 25 -16.34 -16.15 -5.43
CA GLU A 25 -15.96 -15.71 -4.10
C GLU A 25 -14.48 -15.98 -3.84
N TYR A 26 -13.76 -14.95 -3.38
CA TYR A 26 -12.37 -15.05 -2.97
C TYR A 26 -12.14 -14.29 -1.67
N SER A 27 -11.02 -14.59 -1.01
CA SER A 27 -10.61 -13.92 0.21
C SER A 27 -9.21 -13.36 0.07
N VAL A 28 -9.01 -12.15 0.59
CA VAL A 28 -7.68 -11.56 0.79
C VAL A 28 -7.29 -11.75 2.26
N PRO A 29 -6.08 -12.24 2.56
CA PRO A 29 -5.62 -12.39 3.94
C PRO A 29 -5.46 -11.02 4.62
N LEU A 30 -6.00 -10.90 5.84
CA LEU A 30 -5.75 -9.75 6.69
C LEU A 30 -4.30 -9.78 7.20
N GLY A 31 -3.72 -8.61 7.44
CA GLY A 31 -2.35 -8.49 7.91
C GLY A 31 -1.28 -8.85 6.87
N LYS A 32 -1.65 -8.89 5.59
CA LYS A 32 -0.73 -9.12 4.47
C LYS A 32 -0.79 -7.97 3.47
N ALA A 33 0.36 -7.32 3.29
CA ALA A 33 0.55 -6.27 2.31
C ALA A 33 0.67 -6.86 0.89
N ASP A 34 0.57 -6.00 -0.11
CA ASP A 34 0.67 -6.37 -1.52
C ASP A 34 1.62 -5.43 -2.25
N ILE A 35 2.57 -6.01 -2.97
CA ILE A 35 3.49 -5.27 -3.83
C ILE A 35 2.77 -5.03 -5.16
N LYS A 36 2.17 -3.85 -5.30
CA LYS A 36 1.39 -3.46 -6.48
C LYS A 36 2.26 -3.23 -7.72
N LYS A 37 3.49 -2.79 -7.51
CA LYS A 37 4.51 -2.62 -8.55
C LYS A 37 5.86 -2.92 -7.90
N ALA A 38 6.64 -3.80 -8.53
CA ALA A 38 8.01 -4.05 -8.09
C ALA A 38 8.94 -2.93 -8.56
N GLY A 39 9.97 -2.64 -7.76
CA GLY A 39 11.03 -1.71 -8.13
C GLY A 39 12.28 -1.85 -7.27
N GLU A 40 13.31 -1.07 -7.60
CA GLU A 40 14.67 -1.27 -7.06
C GLU A 40 15.29 -0.02 -6.41
N HIS A 41 14.83 1.19 -6.72
CA HIS A 41 15.50 2.41 -6.23
C HIS A 41 14.82 3.06 -5.02
N LEU A 42 13.51 2.88 -4.86
CA LEU A 42 12.71 3.50 -3.81
C LEU A 42 11.48 2.65 -3.48
N THR A 43 11.17 2.49 -2.19
CA THR A 43 9.91 1.92 -1.72
C THR A 43 8.92 3.03 -1.34
N LEU A 44 7.73 3.01 -1.92
CA LEU A 44 6.55 3.74 -1.44
C LEU A 44 5.68 2.81 -0.62
N VAL A 45 5.46 3.13 0.65
CA VAL A 45 4.53 2.41 1.53
C VAL A 45 3.27 3.25 1.70
N THR A 46 2.13 2.67 1.37
CA THR A 46 0.87 3.42 1.27
C THR A 46 -0.33 2.52 1.55
N TYR A 47 -1.53 3.09 1.57
CA TYR A 47 -2.78 2.36 1.67
C TYR A 47 -3.93 3.18 1.06
N SER A 48 -5.04 2.49 0.78
CA SER A 48 -6.29 3.14 0.36
C SER A 48 -6.12 3.96 -0.93
N TYR A 49 -6.74 5.13 -1.03
CA TYR A 49 -6.69 5.99 -2.22
C TYR A 49 -5.27 6.39 -2.62
N MET A 50 -4.37 6.57 -1.64
CA MET A 50 -2.98 6.92 -1.91
C MET A 50 -2.22 5.80 -2.64
N THR A 51 -2.71 4.56 -2.65
CA THR A 51 -2.14 3.48 -3.48
C THR A 51 -2.18 3.85 -4.97
N LEU A 52 -3.30 4.39 -5.45
CA LEU A 52 -3.42 4.80 -6.86
C LEU A 52 -2.50 5.99 -7.17
N LYS A 53 -2.37 6.94 -6.24
CA LYS A 53 -1.44 8.08 -6.39
C LYS A 53 0.01 7.67 -6.38
N CYS A 54 0.39 6.68 -5.57
CA CYS A 54 1.74 6.12 -5.61
C CYS A 54 2.01 5.38 -6.93
N LEU A 55 1.02 4.68 -7.51
CA LEU A 55 1.18 4.04 -8.82
C LEU A 55 1.33 5.06 -9.95
N GLU A 56 0.55 6.14 -9.96
CA GLU A 56 0.71 7.27 -10.88
C GLU A 56 2.12 7.88 -10.77
N ALA A 57 2.56 8.17 -9.54
CA ALA A 57 3.90 8.72 -9.30
C ALA A 57 5.01 7.74 -9.72
N ALA A 58 4.86 6.45 -9.44
CA ALA A 58 5.83 5.43 -9.85
C ALA A 58 5.94 5.32 -11.38
N ALA A 59 4.85 5.51 -12.12
CA ALA A 59 4.89 5.54 -13.59
C ALA A 59 5.67 6.77 -14.11
N LEU A 60 5.43 7.96 -13.55
CA LEU A 60 6.16 9.17 -13.91
C LEU A 60 7.66 9.07 -13.59
N MET A 61 8.01 8.48 -12.45
CA MET A 61 9.40 8.30 -12.05
C MET A 61 10.15 7.29 -12.94
N GLU A 62 9.43 6.31 -13.50
CA GLU A 62 10.02 5.37 -14.47
C GLU A 62 10.51 6.08 -15.73
N GLU A 63 9.80 7.13 -16.19
CA GLU A 63 10.21 7.96 -17.33
C GLU A 63 11.54 8.68 -17.08
N GLU A 64 11.84 8.96 -15.81
CA GLU A 64 13.10 9.56 -15.34
C GLU A 64 14.17 8.50 -14.98
N GLY A 65 13.91 7.21 -15.27
CA GLY A 65 14.82 6.09 -14.98
C GLY A 65 14.83 5.65 -13.51
N ILE A 66 13.85 6.08 -12.71
CA ILE A 66 13.73 5.73 -11.30
C ILE A 66 12.67 4.63 -11.13
N SER A 67 13.13 3.39 -11.02
CA SER A 67 12.32 2.23 -10.61
C SER A 67 11.80 2.35 -9.17
N VAL A 68 10.47 2.48 -9.03
CA VAL A 68 9.79 2.63 -7.73
C VAL A 68 8.95 1.39 -7.40
N GLU A 69 9.20 0.81 -6.23
CA GLU A 69 8.36 -0.21 -5.63
C GLU A 69 7.18 0.42 -4.89
N VAL A 70 5.97 -0.10 -5.09
CA VAL A 70 4.76 0.36 -4.40
C VAL A 70 4.18 -0.77 -3.56
N VAL A 71 4.21 -0.58 -2.24
CA VAL A 71 3.67 -1.49 -1.23
C VAL A 71 2.35 -0.93 -0.70
N ASP A 72 1.25 -1.63 -1.01
CA ASP A 72 -0.08 -1.38 -0.45
C ASP A 72 -0.25 -2.22 0.82
N LEU A 73 -0.34 -1.55 1.97
CA LEU A 73 -0.41 -2.23 3.27
C LEU A 73 -1.65 -3.09 3.42
N ARG A 74 -2.78 -2.68 2.84
CA ARG A 74 -4.13 -3.25 3.00
C ARG A 74 -4.68 -3.27 4.43
N THR A 75 -3.91 -3.77 5.40
CA THR A 75 -4.24 -3.85 6.82
C THR A 75 -3.28 -2.97 7.63
N LEU A 76 -3.83 -2.12 8.49
CA LEU A 76 -3.05 -1.21 9.32
C LEU A 76 -2.67 -1.84 10.68
N THR A 77 -3.51 -2.73 11.20
CA THR A 77 -3.25 -3.52 12.41
C THR A 77 -3.89 -4.91 12.30
N PRO A 78 -3.13 -6.01 12.49
CA PRO A 78 -1.65 -6.04 12.58
C PRO A 78 -1.00 -5.65 11.25
N LEU A 79 0.09 -4.89 11.32
CA LEU A 79 0.84 -4.44 10.14
C LEU A 79 1.76 -5.56 9.61
N ASP A 80 1.80 -5.75 8.30
CA ASP A 80 2.75 -6.67 7.65
C ASP A 80 4.17 -6.07 7.61
N LYS A 81 4.85 -6.10 8.76
CA LYS A 81 6.18 -5.52 8.92
C LYS A 81 7.24 -6.21 8.05
N GLU A 82 7.09 -7.50 7.81
CA GLU A 82 8.04 -8.30 7.04
C GLU A 82 8.13 -7.79 5.60
N THR A 83 7.00 -7.73 4.90
CA THR A 83 6.92 -7.22 3.52
C THR A 83 7.48 -5.80 3.40
N VAL A 84 7.13 -4.91 4.35
CA VAL A 84 7.65 -3.53 4.35
C VAL A 84 9.16 -3.51 4.54
N LEU A 85 9.69 -4.23 5.54
CA LEU A 85 11.12 -4.24 5.83
C LEU A 85 11.94 -4.87 4.71
N ASP A 86 11.46 -5.93 4.07
CA ASP A 86 12.16 -6.57 2.95
C ASP A 86 12.20 -5.66 1.72
N SER A 87 11.10 -4.98 1.43
CA SER A 87 11.05 -3.96 0.38
C SER A 87 12.07 -2.83 0.65
N VAL A 88 12.09 -2.30 1.88
CA VAL A 88 13.02 -1.23 2.29
C VAL A 88 14.47 -1.70 2.24
N ARG A 89 14.76 -2.95 2.65
CA ARG A 89 16.11 -3.53 2.56
C ARG A 89 16.58 -3.65 1.12
N LYS A 90 15.67 -4.00 0.21
CA LYS A 90 15.97 -4.12 -1.21
C LYS A 90 16.30 -2.76 -1.84
N THR A 91 15.48 -1.75 -1.59
CA THR A 91 15.60 -0.44 -2.25
C THR A 91 16.51 0.55 -1.50
N GLY A 92 16.74 0.30 -0.21
CA GLY A 92 17.52 1.16 0.68
C GLY A 92 16.87 2.51 1.02
N ARG A 93 15.66 2.80 0.51
CA ARG A 93 14.98 4.10 0.66
C ARG A 93 13.49 3.89 0.79
N VAL A 94 12.85 4.70 1.64
CA VAL A 94 11.41 4.62 1.86
C VAL A 94 10.74 5.98 1.96
N ILE A 95 9.55 6.09 1.38
CA ILE A 95 8.61 7.17 1.64
C ILE A 95 7.28 6.55 2.04
N ILE A 96 6.73 7.03 3.14
CA ILE A 96 5.41 6.65 3.64
C ILE A 96 4.41 7.70 3.16
N VAL A 97 3.30 7.25 2.56
CA VAL A 97 2.31 8.13 1.94
C VAL A 97 0.92 7.83 2.49
N HIS A 98 0.28 8.83 3.09
CA HIS A 98 -1.10 8.74 3.58
C HIS A 98 -1.75 10.12 3.67
N GLU A 99 -3.08 10.19 3.65
CA GLU A 99 -3.85 11.45 3.79
C GLU A 99 -4.07 11.86 5.25
N ALA A 100 -3.84 10.96 6.20
CA ALA A 100 -4.00 11.26 7.62
C ALA A 100 -3.05 12.39 8.07
N CYS A 101 -3.39 13.02 9.21
CA CYS A 101 -2.55 14.01 9.84
C CYS A 101 -1.10 13.50 9.99
N LYS A 102 -0.13 14.37 9.70
CA LYS A 102 1.30 14.03 9.84
C LYS A 102 1.64 13.51 11.24
N ARG A 103 1.01 14.03 12.29
CA ARG A 103 1.20 13.59 13.68
C ARG A 103 0.10 12.59 14.06
N GLY A 104 0.48 11.44 14.61
CA GLY A 104 -0.43 10.37 15.00
C GLY A 104 -0.97 9.53 13.82
N GLY A 105 -0.54 9.82 12.58
CA GLY A 105 -0.82 9.00 11.42
C GLY A 105 -0.19 7.61 11.50
N VAL A 106 -0.69 6.69 10.67
CA VAL A 106 -0.19 5.31 10.62
C VAL A 106 1.23 5.29 10.05
N LEU A 107 2.06 4.36 10.55
CA LEU A 107 3.48 4.22 10.19
C LEU A 107 4.42 5.34 10.67
N LEU A 108 3.98 6.25 11.54
CA LEU A 108 4.88 7.15 12.27
C LEU A 108 5.89 6.45 13.18
N LEU A 109 5.70 5.14 13.38
CA LEU A 109 6.50 4.27 14.24
C LEU A 109 6.78 2.99 13.44
N PHE A 110 7.83 2.94 12.64
CA PHE A 110 9.13 2.49 13.16
C PHE A 110 9.52 3.07 14.52
#